data_AF-A0A164NMA1-F1
#
_entry.id   AF-A0A164NMA1-F1
#
_cell.length_a   1.000
_cell.length_b   1.000
_cell.length_c   1.000
_cell.angle_alpha   90.00
_cell.angle_beta   90.00
_cell.angle_gamma   90.00
#
_symmetry.space_group_name_H-M   'P 1'
#
loop_
_entity.id
_entity.type
_entity.pdbx_description
1 polymer ?
#
loop_
_entity_poly.entity_id
_entity_poly.type
_entity_poly.pdbx_seq_one_letter_code
_entity_poly.pdbx_strand_id
1 'polypeptide(L)'
;AGVTRCRKVTETVIKNGDKLSAGQFVVTQTNSRMPAALGKTVELLMFNPTDYSGVDHVLIQQARTGDNILPYGMPEIILLDQYFLCPIAAIECTVNVQHNCARRKCELSGTRVVRKEREDTNRTTPTVKHNCESDLVLNTGQMRDARWIETFTSPLLIPNLPQTVLQAVEREFAGLNLAS
;
A
#
# COMPACT_ATOMS: atom_id res chain seq x y z
N ALA A 1 -4.89 -19.32 -37.31
CA ALA A 1 -4.37 -18.82 -36.02
C ALA A 1 -5.45 -17.96 -35.38
N GLY A 2 -6.04 -18.43 -34.28
CA GLY A 2 -7.10 -17.69 -33.59
C GLY A 2 -6.54 -16.46 -32.90
N VAL A 3 -7.16 -15.30 -33.11
CA VAL A 3 -6.82 -14.07 -32.39
C VAL A 3 -7.28 -14.24 -30.94
N THR A 4 -6.35 -14.46 -30.02
CA THR A 4 -6.65 -14.42 -28.58
C THR A 4 -7.03 -12.98 -28.24
N ARG A 5 -8.31 -12.73 -27.98
CA ARG A 5 -8.81 -11.41 -27.62
C ARG A 5 -8.48 -11.14 -26.15
N CYS A 6 -7.59 -10.19 -25.90
CA CYS A 6 -7.33 -9.67 -24.55
C CYS A 6 -8.23 -8.47 -24.28
N ARG A 7 -8.92 -8.45 -23.13
CA ARG A 7 -9.76 -7.35 -22.66
C ARG A 7 -9.20 -6.80 -21.34
N LYS A 8 -9.22 -5.47 -21.20
CA LYS A 8 -8.93 -4.79 -19.93
C LYS A 8 -10.16 -4.74 -19.04
N VAL A 9 -9.94 -4.98 -17.75
CA VAL A 9 -10.96 -4.92 -16.70
C VAL A 9 -10.60 -3.81 -15.72
N THR A 10 -11.61 -3.17 -15.12
CA THR A 10 -11.43 -2.05 -14.20
C THR A 10 -11.17 -2.52 -12.77
N GLU A 11 -11.88 -3.55 -12.33
CA GLU A 11 -11.81 -4.08 -10.97
C GLU A 11 -12.08 -5.58 -10.92
N THR A 12 -11.57 -6.24 -9.88
CA THR A 12 -11.85 -7.64 -9.56
C THR A 12 -11.73 -7.87 -8.06
N VAL A 13 -12.12 -9.06 -7.59
CA VAL A 13 -11.94 -9.49 -6.20
C VAL A 13 -10.93 -10.62 -6.19
N ILE A 14 -9.87 -10.48 -5.38
CA ILE A 14 -8.82 -11.48 -5.25
C ILE A 14 -9.17 -12.51 -4.16
N LYS A 15 -8.38 -13.58 -4.05
CA LYS A 15 -8.67 -14.75 -3.20
C LYS A 15 -8.87 -14.45 -1.71
N ASN A 16 -8.24 -13.40 -1.18
CA ASN A 16 -8.40 -12.98 0.21
C ASN A 16 -9.66 -12.13 0.45
N GLY A 17 -10.45 -11.83 -0.60
CA GLY A 17 -11.64 -11.00 -0.56
C GLY A 17 -11.38 -9.50 -0.77
N ASP A 18 -10.14 -9.07 -0.97
CA ASP A 18 -9.83 -7.68 -1.30
C ASP A 18 -10.27 -7.32 -2.72
N LYS A 19 -10.66 -6.06 -2.91
CA LYS A 19 -10.91 -5.48 -4.22
C LYS A 19 -9.61 -4.98 -4.82
N LEU A 20 -9.34 -5.41 -6.05
CA LEU A 20 -8.18 -5.02 -6.82
C LEU A 20 -8.58 -4.17 -8.04
N SER A 21 -7.87 -3.06 -8.24
CA SER A 21 -8.02 -2.13 -9.36
C SER A 21 -6.65 -1.63 -9.82
N ALA A 22 -6.60 -1.06 -11.03
CA ALA A 22 -5.39 -0.41 -11.53
C ALA A 22 -4.88 0.68 -10.58
N GLY A 23 -3.57 0.78 -10.43
CA GLY A 23 -2.87 1.72 -9.55
C GLY A 23 -2.65 1.23 -8.11
N GLN A 24 -3.34 0.19 -7.66
CA GLN A 24 -3.16 -0.36 -6.32
C GLN A 24 -1.90 -1.21 -6.20
N PHE A 25 -1.33 -1.25 -5.00
CA PHE A 25 -0.18 -2.09 -4.69
C PHE A 25 -0.61 -3.45 -4.17
N VAL A 26 0.14 -4.49 -4.53
CA VAL A 26 -0.16 -5.87 -4.21
C VAL A 26 1.09 -6.63 -3.81
N VAL A 27 0.89 -7.65 -2.98
CA VAL A 27 1.90 -8.68 -2.74
C VAL A 27 1.58 -9.88 -3.61
N THR A 28 2.61 -10.39 -4.27
CA THR A 28 2.51 -11.56 -5.14
C THR A 28 3.43 -12.67 -4.63
N GLN A 29 2.98 -13.91 -4.76
CA GLN A 29 3.79 -15.07 -4.53
C GLN A 29 3.39 -16.17 -5.54
N THR A 30 4.23 -16.39 -6.55
CA THR A 30 3.96 -17.37 -7.61
C THR A 30 3.95 -18.80 -7.08
N ASN A 31 4.80 -19.11 -6.11
CA ASN A 31 4.79 -20.38 -5.38
C ASN A 31 5.43 -20.19 -4.00
N SER A 32 5.17 -21.11 -3.08
CA SER A 32 5.62 -21.03 -1.69
C SER A 32 7.14 -21.06 -1.48
N ARG A 33 7.92 -21.43 -2.51
CA ARG A 33 9.38 -21.44 -2.47
C ARG A 33 10.01 -20.13 -2.94
N MET A 34 9.24 -19.29 -3.65
CA MET A 34 9.68 -17.98 -4.11
C MET A 34 9.37 -16.93 -3.03
N PRO A 35 10.27 -15.95 -2.82
CA PRO A 35 9.99 -14.85 -1.93
C PRO A 35 8.78 -14.05 -2.41
N ALA A 36 8.02 -13.51 -1.47
CA ALA A 36 6.95 -12.58 -1.78
C ALA A 36 7.53 -11.33 -2.46
N ALA A 37 6.86 -10.87 -3.51
CA ALA A 37 7.27 -9.69 -4.25
C ALA A 37 6.20 -8.61 -4.18
N LEU A 38 6.65 -7.37 -4.05
CA LEU A 38 5.81 -6.19 -4.02
C LEU A 38 5.69 -5.59 -5.43
N GLY A 39 4.52 -5.08 -5.78
CA GLY A 39 4.34 -4.40 -7.06
C GLY A 39 3.10 -3.53 -7.14
N LYS A 40 3.06 -2.67 -8.15
CA LYS A 40 1.92 -1.83 -8.49
C LYS A 40 1.18 -2.44 -9.66
N THR A 41 -0.13 -2.59 -9.49
CA THR A 41 -1.03 -3.06 -10.54
C THR A 41 -1.13 -2.00 -11.62
N VAL A 42 -0.79 -2.36 -12.86
CA VAL A 42 -0.89 -1.47 -14.02
C VAL A 42 -2.20 -1.72 -14.73
N GLU A 43 -2.48 -2.99 -15.07
CA GLU A 43 -3.67 -3.39 -15.83
C GLU A 43 -4.18 -4.75 -15.39
N LEU A 44 -5.50 -4.93 -15.45
CA LEU A 44 -6.15 -6.22 -15.22
C LEU A 44 -6.59 -6.77 -16.58
N LEU A 45 -6.19 -8.00 -16.89
CA LEU A 45 -6.28 -8.59 -18.21
C LEU A 45 -7.10 -9.89 -18.18
N MET A 46 -8.02 -10.00 -19.14
CA MET A 46 -8.84 -11.17 -19.41
C MET A 46 -8.53 -11.66 -20.82
N PHE A 47 -8.03 -12.87 -20.95
CA PHE A 47 -7.64 -13.51 -22.22
C PHE A 47 -8.70 -14.50 -22.71
N ASN A 48 -9.53 -15.03 -21.82
CA ASN A 48 -10.63 -15.91 -22.21
C ASN A 48 -11.99 -15.18 -22.12
N PRO A 49 -12.53 -14.65 -23.24
CA PRO A 49 -13.78 -13.91 -23.24
C PRO A 49 -15.03 -14.78 -23.01
N THR A 50 -14.90 -16.11 -23.10
CA THR A 50 -16.01 -17.04 -22.77
C THR A 50 -16.04 -17.40 -21.29
N ASP A 51 -14.98 -17.06 -20.56
CA ASP A 51 -14.91 -17.31 -19.14
C ASP A 51 -15.48 -16.10 -18.41
N TYR A 52 -16.70 -16.26 -17.88
CA TYR A 52 -17.32 -15.28 -17.00
C TYR A 52 -16.64 -15.25 -15.61
N SER A 53 -15.56 -16.03 -15.42
CA SER A 53 -14.81 -16.20 -14.18
C SER A 53 -14.02 -14.96 -13.74
N GLY A 54 -13.77 -14.01 -14.66
CA GLY A 54 -13.18 -12.71 -14.32
C GLY A 54 -11.80 -12.48 -14.92
N VAL A 55 -10.91 -11.86 -14.14
CA VAL A 55 -9.57 -11.44 -14.59
C VAL A 55 -8.62 -12.64 -14.50
N ASP A 56 -7.91 -12.95 -15.59
CA ASP A 56 -6.97 -14.08 -15.62
C ASP A 56 -5.59 -13.67 -15.09
N HIS A 57 -5.12 -12.52 -15.55
CA HIS A 57 -3.78 -12.02 -15.30
C HIS A 57 -3.79 -10.54 -14.96
N VAL A 58 -2.76 -10.11 -14.26
CA VAL A 58 -2.53 -8.73 -13.88
C VAL A 58 -1.14 -8.33 -14.33
N LEU A 59 -1.04 -7.23 -15.06
CA LEU A 59 0.23 -6.61 -15.39
C LEU A 59 0.70 -5.82 -14.17
N ILE A 60 1.87 -6.16 -13.65
CA ILE A 60 2.42 -5.58 -12.42
C ILE A 60 3.74 -4.92 -12.73
N GLN A 61 3.89 -3.67 -12.28
CA GLN A 61 5.17 -2.98 -12.19
C GLN A 61 5.84 -3.37 -10.88
N GLN A 62 7.07 -3.87 -10.94
CA GLN A 62 7.81 -4.30 -9.76
C GLN A 62 8.12 -3.12 -8.84
N ALA A 63 8.03 -3.37 -7.53
CA ALA A 63 8.39 -2.43 -6.49
C ALA A 63 9.32 -3.10 -5.46
N ARG A 64 10.13 -2.29 -4.79
CA ARG A 64 10.91 -2.71 -3.63
C ARG A 64 10.77 -1.69 -2.50
N THR A 65 11.01 -2.13 -1.28
CA THR A 65 11.14 -1.24 -0.13
C THR A 65 12.56 -0.64 -0.06
N GLY A 66 12.63 0.64 0.27
CA GLY A 66 13.86 1.36 0.61
C GLY A 66 13.95 1.61 2.12
N ASP A 67 14.63 2.70 2.48
CA ASP A 67 14.82 3.10 3.87
C ASP A 67 13.51 3.57 4.53
N ASN A 68 13.47 3.50 5.86
CA ASN A 68 12.35 4.05 6.63
C ASN A 68 12.36 5.58 6.59
N ILE A 69 11.23 6.16 6.19
CA ILE A 69 11.04 7.60 6.06
C ILE A 69 10.50 8.19 7.37
N LEU A 70 11.21 9.17 7.91
CA LEU A 70 10.71 10.01 9.00
C LEU A 70 9.69 11.05 8.48
N PRO A 71 8.66 11.41 9.27
CA PRO A 71 8.42 11.00 10.65
C PRO A 71 7.64 9.67 10.79
N TYR A 72 7.28 9.02 9.68
CA TYR A 72 6.38 7.87 9.69
C TYR A 72 7.01 6.59 10.25
N GLY A 73 8.34 6.44 10.11
CA GLY A 73 9.03 5.19 10.44
C GLY A 73 8.63 4.04 9.52
N MET A 74 8.12 4.35 8.33
CA MET A 74 7.61 3.41 7.34
C MET A 74 8.52 3.36 6.11
N PRO A 75 8.70 2.21 5.46
CA PRO A 75 9.65 2.08 4.36
C PRO A 75 9.15 2.81 3.10
N GLU A 76 10.08 3.46 2.41
CA GLU A 76 9.84 4.06 1.09
C GLU A 76 9.52 2.97 0.06
N ILE A 77 8.63 3.28 -0.88
CA ILE A 77 8.33 2.43 -2.03
C ILE A 77 9.08 2.96 -3.25
N ILE A 78 9.92 2.10 -3.84
CA ILE A 78 10.66 2.40 -5.07
C ILE A 78 10.08 1.54 -6.20
N LEU A 79 9.42 2.20 -7.15
CA LEU A 79 8.97 1.56 -8.39
C LEU A 79 10.15 1.34 -9.33
N LEU A 80 10.26 0.14 -9.89
CA LEU A 80 11.27 -0.22 -10.87
C LEU A 80 10.66 -0.17 -12.28
N ASP A 81 11.48 0.09 -13.29
CA ASP A 81 11.08 0.00 -14.71
C ASP A 81 11.10 -1.46 -15.19
N GLN A 82 10.45 -2.33 -14.42
CA GLN A 82 10.37 -3.77 -14.63
C GLN A 82 8.91 -4.17 -14.50
N TYR A 83 8.42 -4.87 -15.52
CA TYR A 83 7.03 -5.28 -15.61
C TYR A 83 6.94 -6.78 -15.81
N PHE A 84 6.00 -7.41 -15.13
CA PHE A 84 5.74 -8.83 -15.27
C PHE A 84 4.25 -9.12 -15.28
N LEU A 85 3.88 -10.17 -15.99
CA LEU A 85 2.52 -10.68 -16.01
C LEU A 85 2.35 -11.69 -14.89
N CYS A 86 1.40 -11.43 -13.99
CA CYS A 86 1.13 -12.26 -12.83
C CYS A 86 -0.25 -12.90 -12.96
N PRO A 87 -0.39 -14.24 -12.81
CA PRO A 87 -1.70 -14.87 -12.68
C PRO A 87 -2.44 -14.32 -11.47
N ILE A 88 -3.75 -14.06 -11.57
CA ILE A 88 -4.52 -13.49 -10.45
C ILE A 88 -4.44 -14.35 -9.18
N ALA A 89 -4.32 -15.68 -9.33
CA ALA A 89 -4.21 -16.62 -8.22
C ALA A 89 -2.92 -16.47 -7.40
N ALA A 90 -1.87 -15.89 -7.99
CA ALA A 90 -0.61 -15.62 -7.32
C ALA A 90 -0.60 -14.28 -6.56
N ILE A 91 -1.68 -13.49 -6.64
CA ILE A 91 -1.85 -12.29 -5.83
C ILE A 91 -2.36 -12.70 -4.45
N GLU A 92 -1.60 -12.35 -3.41
CA GLU A 92 -1.91 -12.73 -2.03
C GLU A 92 -2.83 -11.72 -1.35
N CYS A 93 -2.51 -10.43 -1.48
CA CYS A 93 -3.29 -9.35 -0.88
C CYS A 93 -3.03 -8.01 -1.56
N THR A 94 -3.92 -7.04 -1.30
CA THR A 94 -3.65 -5.63 -1.57
C THR A 94 -2.94 -5.00 -0.38
N VAL A 95 -2.02 -4.07 -0.66
CA VAL A 95 -1.31 -3.33 0.39
C VAL A 95 -1.56 -1.84 0.30
N ASN A 96 -1.69 -1.24 1.47
CA ASN A 96 -1.91 0.18 1.61
C ASN A 96 -0.58 0.92 1.46
N VAL A 97 -0.48 1.70 0.39
CA VAL A 97 0.63 2.61 0.14
C VAL A 97 0.09 4.03 0.25
N GLN A 98 0.81 4.86 1.00
CA GLN A 98 0.45 6.24 1.27
C GLN A 98 1.47 7.17 0.63
N HIS A 99 1.05 8.39 0.34
CA HIS A 99 1.97 9.42 -0.12
C HIS A 99 2.70 10.06 1.07
N ASN A 100 3.98 10.39 0.89
CA ASN A 100 4.81 11.09 1.86
C ASN A 100 4.47 12.59 1.90
N CYS A 101 3.31 12.89 2.46
CA CYS A 101 2.82 14.26 2.57
C CYS A 101 3.71 15.15 3.44
N ALA A 102 4.40 14.59 4.44
CA ALA A 102 5.29 15.33 5.33
C ALA A 102 6.49 15.91 4.57
N ARG A 103 7.15 15.11 3.71
CA ARG A 103 8.28 15.58 2.88
C ARG A 103 7.83 16.56 1.80
N ARG A 104 6.68 16.29 1.17
CA ARG A 104 6.19 17.03 0.00
C ARG A 104 5.29 18.22 0.30
N LYS A 105 4.99 18.47 1.59
CA LYS A 105 4.16 19.58 2.07
C LYS A 105 2.86 19.71 1.27
N CYS A 106 2.15 18.59 1.12
CA CYS A 106 0.90 18.56 0.35
C CYS A 106 -0.16 19.48 0.98
N GLU A 107 -0.90 20.19 0.14
CA GLU A 107 -1.86 21.20 0.59
C GLU A 107 -3.23 20.57 0.87
N LEU A 108 -3.97 21.12 1.83
CA LEU A 108 -5.38 20.77 2.08
C LEU A 108 -6.35 21.52 1.14
N SER A 109 -5.91 21.80 -0.09
CA SER A 109 -6.68 22.58 -1.08
C SER A 109 -7.62 21.73 -1.93
N GLY A 110 -7.59 20.41 -1.79
CA GLY A 110 -8.53 19.52 -2.46
C GLY A 110 -9.90 19.50 -1.78
N THR A 111 -10.94 19.07 -2.50
CA THR A 111 -12.26 18.83 -1.94
C THR A 111 -12.77 17.44 -2.34
N ARG A 112 -13.46 16.76 -1.41
CA ARG A 112 -14.12 15.48 -1.67
C ARG A 112 -15.57 15.56 -1.21
N VAL A 113 -16.49 15.05 -2.02
CA VAL A 113 -17.90 14.91 -1.65
C VAL A 113 -18.03 13.87 -0.53
N VAL A 114 -18.70 14.25 0.55
CA VAL A 114 -19.01 13.35 1.66
C VAL A 114 -20.10 12.41 1.20
N ARG A 115 -19.81 11.10 1.23
CA ARG A 115 -20.81 10.05 1.01
C ARG A 115 -21.39 9.58 2.33
N LYS A 116 -22.72 9.48 2.42
CA LYS A 116 -23.44 8.80 3.50
C LYS A 116 -24.31 7.72 2.89
N GLU A 117 -24.28 6.52 3.44
CA GLU A 117 -25.09 5.38 2.95
C GLU A 117 -24.95 5.10 1.43
N ARG A 118 -23.76 5.38 0.87
CA ARG A 118 -23.45 5.28 -0.58
C ARG A 118 -24.11 6.35 -1.45
N GLU A 119 -24.79 7.32 -0.87
CA GLU A 119 -25.31 8.50 -1.57
C GLU A 119 -24.35 9.68 -1.42
N ASP A 120 -24.14 10.40 -2.52
CA ASP A 120 -23.39 11.65 -2.54
C ASP A 120 -24.21 12.73 -1.83
N THR A 121 -23.62 13.37 -0.81
CA THR A 121 -24.28 14.48 -0.11
C THR A 121 -23.84 15.82 -0.68
N ASN A 122 -24.61 16.88 -0.43
CA ASN A 122 -24.19 18.23 -0.78
C ASN A 122 -23.04 18.79 0.09
N ARG A 123 -22.47 17.98 0.99
CA ARG A 123 -21.39 18.39 1.88
C ARG A 123 -20.06 17.95 1.28
N THR A 124 -19.09 18.85 1.24
CA THR A 124 -17.72 18.55 0.87
C THR A 124 -16.81 18.65 2.09
N THR A 125 -15.75 17.85 2.10
CA THR A 125 -14.66 17.94 3.09
C THR A 125 -13.37 18.28 2.38
N PRO A 126 -12.49 19.09 3.00
CA PRO A 126 -11.15 19.31 2.48
C PRO A 126 -10.40 17.97 2.40
N THR A 127 -9.65 17.77 1.32
CA THR A 127 -8.76 16.63 1.14
C THR A 127 -7.36 17.11 0.80
N VAL A 128 -6.36 16.31 1.13
CA VAL A 128 -4.98 16.57 0.76
C VAL A 128 -4.85 16.44 -0.76
N LYS A 129 -4.30 17.47 -1.40
CA LYS A 129 -3.88 17.47 -2.80
C LYS A 129 -2.39 17.15 -2.85
N HIS A 130 -2.05 16.02 -3.44
CA HIS A 130 -0.65 15.58 -3.53
C HIS A 130 0.09 16.32 -4.65
N ASN A 131 1.29 16.81 -4.36
CA ASN A 131 2.11 17.59 -5.30
C ASN A 131 3.02 16.70 -6.19
N CYS A 132 3.16 15.43 -5.85
CA CYS A 132 3.99 14.44 -6.54
C CYS A 132 3.34 13.06 -6.39
N GLU A 133 3.46 12.18 -7.38
CA GLU A 133 2.83 10.84 -7.33
C GLU A 133 3.79 9.73 -6.93
N SER A 134 5.10 10.00 -6.96
CA SER A 134 6.13 8.97 -6.81
C SER A 134 6.72 8.85 -5.40
N ASP A 135 6.39 9.77 -4.49
CA ASP A 135 6.91 9.79 -3.13
C ASP A 135 6.00 8.99 -2.19
N LEU A 136 6.25 7.68 -2.13
CA LEU A 136 5.34 6.70 -1.57
C LEU A 136 5.96 5.97 -0.38
N VAL A 137 5.14 5.67 0.62
CA VAL A 137 5.52 4.92 1.83
C VAL A 137 4.55 3.75 2.04
N LEU A 138 5.08 2.59 2.41
CA LEU A 138 4.27 1.41 2.71
C LEU A 138 3.67 1.55 4.10
N ASN A 139 2.33 1.46 4.23
CA ASN A 139 1.70 1.45 5.54
C ASN A 139 1.88 0.09 6.22
N THR A 140 2.88 0.01 7.08
CA THR A 140 3.21 -1.19 7.88
C THR A 140 2.25 -1.42 9.04
N GLY A 141 1.43 -0.43 9.40
CA GLY A 141 0.41 -0.54 10.44
C GLY A 141 -0.90 -1.20 9.98
N GLN A 142 -1.00 -1.60 8.70
CA GLN A 142 -2.16 -2.34 8.20
C GLN A 142 -2.22 -3.73 8.85
N MET A 143 -3.26 -3.95 9.68
CA MET A 143 -3.46 -5.24 10.37
C MET A 143 -3.92 -6.37 9.45
N ARG A 144 -4.71 -6.06 8.42
CA ARG A 144 -5.17 -7.06 7.45
C ARG A 144 -3.98 -7.51 6.61
N ASP A 145 -3.78 -8.83 6.53
CA ASP A 145 -2.69 -9.43 5.76
C ASP A 145 -1.28 -9.02 6.24
N ALA A 146 -1.14 -8.66 7.52
CA ALA A 146 0.11 -8.23 8.15
C ALA A 146 1.26 -9.24 7.93
N ARG A 147 0.97 -10.54 7.90
CA ARG A 147 1.97 -11.59 7.62
C ARG A 147 2.76 -11.36 6.32
N TRP A 148 2.13 -10.73 5.33
CA TRP A 148 2.76 -10.41 4.04
C TRP A 148 3.51 -9.08 4.14
N ILE A 149 2.93 -8.11 4.84
CA ILE A 149 3.50 -6.76 4.99
C ILE A 149 4.78 -6.78 5.83
N GLU A 150 4.81 -7.58 6.88
CA GLU A 150 5.97 -7.79 7.76
C GLU A 150 7.21 -8.26 7.00
N THR A 151 7.06 -8.95 5.86
CA THR A 151 8.22 -9.37 5.05
C THR A 151 8.96 -8.20 4.39
N PHE A 152 8.33 -7.03 4.32
CA PHE A 152 8.87 -5.83 3.70
C PHE A 152 9.29 -4.77 4.74
N THR A 153 9.13 -5.07 6.04
CA THR A 153 9.56 -4.16 7.10
C THR A 153 11.01 -4.44 7.48
N SER A 154 11.71 -3.38 7.87
CA SER A 154 13.00 -3.58 8.55
C SER A 154 12.74 -4.25 9.89
N PRO A 155 13.60 -5.19 10.33
CA PRO A 155 13.45 -5.83 11.62
C PRO A 155 13.37 -4.77 12.71
N LEU A 156 12.38 -4.91 13.59
CA LEU A 156 12.23 -4.03 14.73
C LEU A 156 13.51 -4.16 15.57
N LEU A 157 14.21 -3.04 15.75
CA LEU A 157 15.23 -2.93 16.78
C LEU A 157 14.51 -3.20 18.10
N ILE A 158 14.78 -4.35 18.73
CA ILE A 158 14.24 -4.68 20.05
C ILE A 158 14.69 -3.55 20.97
N PRO A 159 13.77 -2.70 21.48
CA PRO A 159 14.17 -1.61 22.33
C PRO A 159 14.81 -2.20 23.58
N ASN A 160 15.92 -1.60 24.04
CA ASN A 160 16.44 -1.90 25.37
C ASN A 160 15.43 -1.39 26.40
N LEU A 161 14.45 -2.25 26.75
CA LEU A 161 13.29 -1.91 27.57
C LEU A 161 13.69 -1.16 28.86
N PRO A 162 14.70 -1.63 29.63
CA PRO A 162 15.21 -0.89 30.79
C PRO A 162 15.62 0.56 30.47
N GLN A 163 16.33 0.76 29.36
CA GLN A 163 16.86 2.06 28.98
C GLN A 163 15.75 3.00 28.49
N THR A 164 14.75 2.47 27.77
CA THR A 164 13.56 3.22 27.34
C THR A 164 12.69 3.64 28.54
N VAL A 165 12.51 2.75 29.52
CA VAL A 165 11.77 3.07 30.76
C VAL A 165 12.48 4.16 31.54
N LEU A 166 13.80 4.08 31.72
CA LEU A 166 14.59 5.10 32.42
C LEU A 166 14.48 6.47 31.72
N GLN A 167 14.61 6.51 30.40
CA GLN A 167 14.49 7.76 29.62
C GLN A 167 13.07 8.36 29.69
N ALA A 168 12.03 7.53 29.74
CA ALA A 168 10.66 8.00 29.89
C ALA A 168 10.44 8.64 31.27
N VAL A 169 10.92 7.98 32.33
CA VAL A 169 10.88 8.48 33.71
C VAL A 169 11.64 9.81 33.82
N GLU A 170 12.85 9.92 33.28
CA GLU A 170 13.63 11.15 33.28
C GLU A 170 12.88 12.32 32.60
N ARG A 171 12.16 12.06 31.50
CA ARG A 171 11.37 13.08 30.81
C ARG A 171 10.14 13.54 31.62
N GLU A 172 9.48 12.62 32.33
CA GLU A 172 8.34 12.98 33.20
C GLU A 172 8.80 13.86 34.38
N PHE A 173 9.90 13.50 35.03
CA PHE A 173 10.45 14.30 36.14
C PHE A 173 11.02 15.65 35.66
N ALA A 174 11.62 15.72 34.47
CA ALA A 174 12.07 16.97 33.88
C ALA A 174 10.91 17.92 33.53
N GLY A 175 9.77 17.38 33.07
CA GLY A 175 8.56 18.16 32.82
C GLY A 175 7.90 18.72 34.07
N LEU A 176 8.01 18.01 35.20
CA LEU A 176 7.49 18.45 36.50
C LEU A 176 8.32 19.59 37.13
N ASN A 177 9.65 19.60 36.93
CA ASN A 177 10.55 20.64 37.46
C ASN A 177 10.48 21.99 36.72
N LEU A 178 9.79 22.07 35.57
CA LEU A 178 9.56 23.31 34.83
C LEU A 178 8.22 23.99 35.18
N ALA A 179 7.41 23.37 36.03
CA ALA A 179 6.10 23.86 36.46
C ALA A 179 6.08 24.41 37.90
N SER A 180 7.25 24.51 38.55
CA SER A 180 7.44 25.04 39.91
C SER A 180 8.22 26.34 39.92
#